data_AF-A0A414BRH0-F1
#
_entry.id   AF-A0A414BRH0-F1
#
_cell.length_a   1.000
_cell.length_b   1.000
_cell.length_c   1.000
_cell.angle_alpha   90.00
_cell.angle_beta   90.00
_cell.angle_gamma   90.00
#
_symmetry.space_group_name_H-M   'P 1'
#
loop_
_entity.id
_entity.type
_entity.pdbx_description
1 polymer ?
#
loop_
_entity_poly.entity_id
_entity_poly.type
_entity_poly.pdbx_seq_one_letter_code
_entity_poly.pdbx_strand_id
1 'polypeptide(L)'
;MIAGETFYMFDGKSGYFKEDDLTTQISTAITNAGYTAADFSLPLTDVKKAGKHLLTANDITKTSGSVEVDDEFLGKVNAALGLSDNKKISTYYEGVSYYIARIKHFGDALTPWNSGDSTYGTGEEAKKKYLGRYGMVRNNWYELQVNSISNPGSPDVPEVNPDTPDDEGDKYYINCSVRILSWAKRVHGIDL
;
A
#
# COMPACT_ATOMS: atom_id res chain seq x y z
N MET A 1 0.02 -19.34 8.44
CA MET A 1 -1.15 -18.54 8.84
C MET A 1 -2.40 -19.19 8.29
N ILE A 2 -3.53 -18.96 8.94
CA ILE A 2 -4.83 -19.49 8.51
C ILE A 2 -5.46 -18.47 7.53
N ALA A 3 -6.27 -18.94 6.59
CA ALA A 3 -7.00 -18.05 5.70
C ALA A 3 -7.90 -17.09 6.50
N GLY A 4 -7.88 -15.80 6.18
CA GLY A 4 -8.65 -14.77 6.89
C GLY A 4 -8.05 -14.31 8.22
N GLU A 5 -6.85 -14.79 8.60
CA GLU A 5 -6.17 -14.34 9.81
C GLU A 5 -5.51 -12.97 9.59
N THR A 6 -5.68 -12.05 10.56
CA THR A 6 -4.96 -10.77 10.56
C THR A 6 -3.46 -11.00 10.66
N PHE A 7 -2.69 -10.26 9.86
CA PHE A 7 -1.24 -10.29 9.93
C PHE A 7 -0.61 -8.92 9.73
N TYR A 8 0.64 -8.83 10.14
CA TYR A 8 1.41 -7.59 10.16
C TYR A 8 2.66 -7.72 9.28
N MET A 9 3.07 -6.61 8.68
CA MET A 9 4.36 -6.47 8.00
C MET A 9 5.02 -5.17 8.46
N PHE A 10 6.33 -5.17 8.65
CA PHE A 10 7.08 -3.97 9.01
C PHE A 10 7.89 -3.53 7.80
N ASP A 11 7.77 -2.26 7.41
CA ASP A 11 8.61 -1.72 6.34
C ASP A 11 10.10 -1.86 6.69
N GLY A 12 10.87 -2.52 5.82
CA GLY A 12 12.29 -2.81 6.03
C GLY A 12 12.58 -4.13 6.76
N LYS A 13 11.56 -4.92 7.13
CA LYS A 13 11.74 -6.31 7.58
C LYS A 13 11.03 -7.27 6.62
N SER A 14 11.64 -8.42 6.37
CA SER A 14 11.02 -9.48 5.60
C SER A 14 10.16 -10.36 6.50
N GLY A 15 9.03 -10.84 5.96
CA GLY A 15 8.16 -11.81 6.63
C GLY A 15 6.77 -11.27 6.98
N TYR A 16 5.94 -12.20 7.44
CA TYR A 16 4.59 -11.96 7.93
C TYR A 16 4.56 -12.28 9.42
N PHE A 17 4.00 -11.38 10.20
CA PHE A 17 4.05 -11.44 11.66
C PHE A 17 2.64 -11.58 12.23
N LYS A 18 2.53 -12.32 13.33
CA LYS A 18 1.32 -12.40 14.14
C LYS A 18 1.36 -11.37 15.27
N GLU A 19 0.27 -11.28 16.03
CA GLU A 19 0.18 -10.34 17.15
C GLU A 19 1.22 -10.62 18.25
N ASP A 20 1.54 -11.89 18.52
CA ASP A 20 2.59 -12.26 19.49
C ASP A 20 3.97 -11.77 19.02
N ASP A 21 4.25 -11.87 17.72
CA ASP A 21 5.48 -11.34 17.13
C ASP A 21 5.54 -9.82 17.23
N LEU A 22 4.42 -9.14 17.00
CA LEU A 22 4.29 -7.69 17.13
C LEU A 22 4.57 -7.24 18.57
N THR A 23 3.93 -7.88 19.55
CA THR A 23 4.11 -7.62 20.99
C THR A 23 5.57 -7.83 21.41
N THR A 24 6.19 -8.91 20.95
CA THR A 24 7.60 -9.23 21.23
C THR A 24 8.54 -8.18 20.64
N GLN A 25 8.31 -7.79 19.38
CA GLN A 25 9.14 -6.80 18.70
C GLN A 25 9.02 -5.41 19.34
N ILE A 26 7.81 -4.98 19.72
CA ILE A 26 7.60 -3.70 20.41
C ILE A 26 8.26 -3.72 21.79
N SER A 27 8.11 -4.79 22.57
CA SER A 27 8.77 -4.92 23.88
C SER A 27 10.30 -4.87 23.77
N THR A 28 10.84 -5.49 22.72
CA THR A 28 12.28 -5.41 22.41
C THR A 28 12.68 -3.99 22.00
N ALA A 29 11.86 -3.30 21.21
CA ALA A 29 12.11 -1.91 20.81
C ALA A 29 12.07 -0.94 22.00
N ILE A 30 11.15 -1.12 22.94
CA ILE A 30 11.09 -0.36 24.20
C ILE A 30 12.41 -0.55 24.97
N THR A 31 12.89 -1.78 25.06
CA THR A 31 14.18 -2.10 25.71
C THR A 31 15.36 -1.44 24.97
N ASN A 32 15.39 -1.54 23.65
CA ASN A 32 16.44 -0.93 22.81
C ASN A 32 16.41 0.60 22.84
N ALA A 33 15.25 1.20 23.09
CA ALA A 33 15.09 2.63 23.30
C ALA A 33 15.55 3.10 24.69
N GLY A 34 16.00 2.18 25.56
CA GLY A 34 16.54 2.48 26.88
C GLY A 34 15.50 2.45 28.02
N TYR A 35 14.31 1.90 27.76
CA TYR A 35 13.21 1.81 28.74
C TYR A 35 13.00 0.37 29.21
N THR A 36 12.33 0.20 30.35
CA THR A 36 12.01 -1.14 30.88
C THR A 36 10.67 -1.61 30.30
N ALA A 37 10.69 -2.59 29.39
CA ALA A 37 9.47 -3.08 28.73
C ALA A 37 8.37 -3.56 29.68
N ALA A 38 8.73 -4.11 30.84
CA ALA A 38 7.78 -4.58 31.85
C ALA A 38 6.95 -3.45 32.51
N ASP A 39 7.37 -2.18 32.37
CA ASP A 39 6.62 -1.02 32.87
C ASP A 39 5.44 -0.63 31.96
N PHE A 40 5.25 -1.32 30.85
CA PHE A 40 4.24 -1.01 29.84
C PHE A 40 3.42 -2.25 29.47
N SER A 41 2.16 -2.01 29.14
CA SER A 41 1.26 -2.97 28.49
C SER A 41 1.00 -2.53 27.05
N LEU A 42 0.73 -3.49 26.17
CA LEU A 42 0.58 -3.28 24.73
C LEU A 42 -0.84 -3.66 24.28
N PRO A 43 -1.85 -2.78 24.48
CA PRO A 43 -3.19 -3.02 23.96
C PRO A 43 -3.26 -3.03 22.41
N LEU A 44 -2.35 -2.29 21.75
CA LEU A 44 -2.23 -2.20 20.29
C LEU A 44 -3.50 -1.72 19.58
N THR A 45 -4.24 -0.81 20.21
CA THR A 45 -5.59 -0.40 19.79
C THR A 45 -5.65 0.16 18.37
N ASP A 46 -4.69 1.00 17.98
CA ASP A 46 -4.68 1.65 16.67
C ASP A 46 -3.96 0.78 15.63
N VAL A 47 -2.83 0.17 15.99
CA VAL A 47 -2.09 -0.74 15.09
C VAL A 47 -2.91 -1.94 14.64
N LYS A 48 -3.89 -2.40 15.43
CA LYS A 48 -4.78 -3.53 15.05
C LYS A 48 -5.78 -3.20 13.94
N LYS A 49 -5.99 -1.92 13.63
CA LYS A 49 -6.90 -1.50 12.54
C LYS A 49 -6.24 -1.75 11.18
N ALA A 50 -7.03 -1.94 10.13
CA ALA A 50 -6.49 -2.00 8.77
C ALA A 50 -5.67 -0.75 8.44
N GLY A 51 -4.62 -0.90 7.63
CA GLY A 51 -3.83 0.23 7.14
C GLY A 51 -2.39 0.26 7.61
N LYS A 52 -1.78 1.45 7.57
CA LYS A 52 -0.36 1.67 7.86
C LYS A 52 -0.19 2.57 9.07
N HIS A 53 0.55 2.10 10.07
CA HIS A 53 0.60 2.70 11.39
C HIS A 53 2.03 3.00 11.86
N LEU A 54 2.18 4.10 12.59
CA LEU A 54 3.21 4.26 13.61
C LEU A 54 2.57 3.92 14.97
N LEU A 55 3.37 3.56 15.96
CA LEU A 55 2.85 3.40 17.32
C LEU A 55 2.42 4.76 17.87
N THR A 56 1.26 4.77 18.52
CA THR A 56 0.66 5.92 19.17
C THR A 56 0.46 5.67 20.67
N ALA A 57 0.02 6.70 21.40
CA ALA A 57 -0.32 6.57 22.82
C ALA A 57 -1.48 5.59 23.11
N ASN A 58 -2.29 5.22 22.10
CA ASN A 58 -3.36 4.22 22.26
C ASN A 58 -2.85 2.77 22.15
N ASP A 59 -1.62 2.58 21.67
CA ASP A 59 -1.03 1.25 21.45
C ASP A 59 -0.20 0.78 22.64
N ILE A 60 0.23 1.71 23.51
CA ILE A 60 1.10 1.45 24.65
C ILE A 60 0.53 2.17 25.87
N THR A 61 0.35 1.43 26.98
CA THR A 61 -0.14 1.99 28.24
C THR A 61 0.85 1.71 29.35
N LYS A 62 1.31 2.76 30.03
CA LYS A 62 2.14 2.65 31.24
C LYS A 62 1.38 1.92 32.35
N THR A 63 2.02 0.93 32.96
CA THR A 63 1.50 0.16 34.09
C THR A 63 2.30 0.40 35.37
N SER A 64 3.60 0.71 35.25
CA SER A 64 4.49 1.05 36.36
C SER A 64 5.62 1.98 35.91
N GLY A 65 6.61 2.23 36.77
CA GLY A 65 7.76 3.07 36.46
C GLY A 65 7.46 4.58 36.43
N SER A 66 8.47 5.36 36.05
CA SER A 66 8.43 6.84 36.08
C SER A 66 8.23 7.47 34.70
N VAL A 67 8.50 6.74 33.63
CA VAL A 67 8.46 7.24 32.24
C VAL A 67 7.02 7.26 31.74
N GLU A 68 6.60 8.37 31.14
CA GLU A 68 5.28 8.52 30.51
C GLU A 68 5.33 8.15 29.02
N VAL A 69 4.18 7.75 28.45
CA VAL A 69 4.04 7.46 27.01
C VAL A 69 3.76 8.77 26.29
N ASP A 70 4.80 9.58 26.10
CA ASP A 70 4.77 10.85 25.37
C ASP A 70 5.38 10.74 23.96
N ASP A 71 5.42 11.85 23.23
CA ASP A 71 5.96 11.91 21.86
C ASP A 71 7.47 11.57 21.81
N GLU A 72 8.24 11.88 22.85
CA GLU A 72 9.68 11.54 22.91
C GLU A 72 9.86 10.02 23.07
N PHE A 73 9.11 9.42 23.99
CA PHE A 73 9.08 7.97 24.17
C PHE A 73 8.65 7.26 22.88
N LEU A 74 7.51 7.66 22.30
CA LEU A 74 6.99 7.07 21.06
C LEU A 74 7.96 7.24 19.89
N GLY A 75 8.60 8.41 19.78
CA GLY A 75 9.62 8.67 18.76
C GLY A 75 10.80 7.70 18.86
N LYS A 76 11.34 7.48 20.07
CA LYS A 76 12.44 6.53 20.28
C LYS A 76 12.04 5.08 20.03
N VAL A 77 10.85 4.67 20.48
CA VAL A 77 10.36 3.29 20.27
C VAL A 77 10.08 3.02 18.79
N ASN A 78 9.40 3.93 18.09
CA ASN A 78 9.19 3.82 16.64
C ASN A 78 10.52 3.78 15.88
N ALA A 79 11.48 4.63 16.23
CA ALA A 79 12.82 4.62 15.64
C ALA A 79 13.56 3.29 15.91
N ALA A 80 13.46 2.73 17.11
CA ALA A 80 14.03 1.43 17.46
C ALA A 80 13.40 0.26 16.70
N LEU A 81 12.15 0.40 16.24
CA LEU A 81 11.50 -0.54 15.31
C LEU A 81 11.92 -0.33 13.84
N GLY A 82 12.65 0.75 13.54
CA GLY A 82 13.03 1.15 12.19
C GLY A 82 11.94 1.93 11.43
N LEU A 83 10.94 2.44 12.16
CA LEU A 83 9.77 3.13 11.62
C LEU A 83 10.00 4.64 11.48
N SER A 84 9.29 5.24 10.53
CA SER A 84 9.26 6.68 10.25
C SER A 84 8.02 7.01 9.42
N ASP A 85 7.82 8.28 9.03
CA ASP A 85 6.69 8.66 8.18
C ASP A 85 6.60 7.86 6.86
N ASN A 86 7.75 7.38 6.38
CA ASN A 86 7.86 6.57 5.15
C ASN A 86 7.99 5.06 5.41
N LYS A 87 8.13 4.62 6.67
CA LYS A 87 8.28 3.21 7.05
C LYS A 87 7.35 2.88 8.21
N LYS A 88 6.30 2.14 7.94
CA LYS A 88 5.20 1.88 8.88
C LYS A 88 4.97 0.39 9.11
N ILE A 89 4.13 0.07 10.10
CA ILE A 89 3.56 -1.26 10.29
C ILE A 89 2.32 -1.35 9.42
N SER A 90 2.28 -2.30 8.48
CA SER A 90 1.11 -2.59 7.66
C SER A 90 0.29 -3.69 8.33
N THR A 91 -0.98 -3.41 8.61
CA THR A 91 -1.92 -4.34 9.25
C THR A 91 -2.97 -4.78 8.24
N TYR A 92 -2.90 -6.05 7.83
CA TYR A 92 -3.86 -6.68 6.94
C TYR A 92 -4.96 -7.30 7.77
N TYR A 93 -5.92 -6.47 8.18
CA TYR A 93 -7.05 -6.89 9.01
C TYR A 93 -7.86 -7.98 8.29
N GLU A 94 -8.09 -9.10 8.97
CA GLU A 94 -8.75 -10.29 8.41
C GLU A 94 -8.06 -10.82 7.13
N GLY A 95 -6.77 -10.53 6.96
CA GLY A 95 -5.99 -10.90 5.77
C GLY A 95 -6.43 -10.19 4.49
N VAL A 96 -7.24 -9.13 4.58
CA VAL A 96 -7.71 -8.36 3.42
C VAL A 96 -6.56 -7.54 2.84
N SER A 97 -6.46 -7.54 1.52
CA SER A 97 -5.45 -6.79 0.78
C SER A 97 -6.01 -6.23 -0.53
N TYR A 98 -5.58 -5.01 -0.87
CA TYR A 98 -6.08 -4.24 -2.00
C TYR A 98 -5.01 -4.03 -3.07
N TYR A 99 -5.41 -4.08 -4.34
CA TYR A 99 -4.53 -3.84 -5.47
C TYR A 99 -5.15 -2.82 -6.42
N ILE A 100 -4.33 -1.93 -6.97
CA ILE A 100 -4.75 -1.03 -8.03
C ILE A 100 -4.41 -1.70 -9.37
N ALA A 101 -5.43 -1.97 -10.17
CA ALA A 101 -5.27 -2.38 -11.56
C ALA A 101 -5.54 -1.18 -12.48
N ARG A 102 -4.47 -0.58 -13.00
CA ARG A 102 -4.57 0.57 -13.91
C ARG A 102 -4.90 0.11 -15.33
N ILE A 103 -5.84 0.80 -15.97
CA ILE A 103 -6.28 0.47 -17.32
C ILE A 103 -5.33 1.13 -18.32
N LYS A 104 -4.32 0.36 -18.74
CA LYS A 104 -3.45 0.73 -19.86
C LYS A 104 -4.23 0.51 -21.17
N HIS A 105 -4.59 1.60 -21.85
CA HIS A 105 -5.36 1.56 -23.09
C HIS A 105 -4.46 1.29 -24.29
N PHE A 106 -3.43 2.11 -24.49
CA PHE A 106 -2.36 1.81 -25.46
C PHE A 106 -1.20 1.12 -24.76
N GLY A 107 -0.86 -0.09 -25.21
CA GLY A 107 0.24 -0.87 -24.66
C GLY A 107 1.62 -0.26 -24.95
N ASP A 108 2.67 -0.88 -24.40
CA ASP A 108 4.06 -0.41 -24.51
C ASP A 108 4.57 -0.39 -25.96
N ALA A 109 3.97 -1.16 -26.87
CA ALA A 109 4.30 -1.11 -28.30
C ALA A 109 3.94 0.23 -28.95
N LEU A 110 2.88 0.90 -28.48
CA LEU A 110 2.43 2.19 -29.02
C LEU A 110 2.86 3.37 -28.14
N THR A 111 3.06 3.14 -26.84
CA THR A 111 3.43 4.16 -25.86
C THR A 111 4.60 3.69 -24.99
N PRO A 112 5.79 3.41 -25.55
CA PRO A 112 6.88 2.76 -24.81
C PRO A 112 7.33 3.58 -23.60
N TRP A 113 7.49 2.91 -22.46
CA TRP A 113 8.05 3.45 -21.22
C TRP A 113 8.74 2.33 -20.45
N ASN A 114 9.92 2.60 -19.90
CA ASN A 114 10.68 1.68 -19.06
C ASN A 114 10.90 2.25 -17.65
N SER A 115 11.10 1.38 -16.67
CA SER A 115 11.46 1.80 -15.31
C SER A 115 12.75 2.63 -15.34
N GLY A 116 12.71 3.84 -14.77
CA GLY A 116 13.80 4.80 -14.79
C GLY A 116 13.67 5.89 -15.86
N ASP A 117 12.78 5.73 -16.84
CA ASP A 117 12.45 6.81 -17.79
C ASP A 117 11.73 7.96 -17.06
N SER A 118 11.98 9.19 -17.50
CA SER A 118 11.22 10.36 -17.03
C SER A 118 9.73 10.15 -17.26
N THR A 119 8.91 10.39 -16.24
CA THR A 119 7.47 10.21 -16.30
C THR A 119 6.83 11.30 -17.16
N TYR A 120 5.99 10.89 -18.11
CA TYR A 120 5.10 11.57 -19.07
C TYR A 120 5.48 12.93 -19.67
N GLY A 121 6.19 13.81 -18.96
CA GLY A 121 6.65 15.11 -19.40
C GLY A 121 5.50 16.07 -19.73
N THR A 122 5.86 17.26 -20.17
CA THR A 122 4.91 18.25 -20.68
C THR A 122 5.29 18.66 -22.10
N GLY A 123 4.31 19.06 -22.90
CA GLY A 123 4.52 19.55 -24.27
C GLY A 123 4.27 18.51 -25.35
N GLU A 124 4.61 18.87 -26.59
CA GLU A 124 4.18 18.11 -27.77
C GLU A 124 4.88 16.75 -27.91
N GLU A 125 6.16 16.69 -27.55
CA GLU A 125 6.94 15.44 -27.59
C GLU A 125 6.44 14.42 -26.56
N ALA A 126 6.06 14.89 -25.38
CA ALA A 126 5.41 14.08 -24.35
C ALA A 126 4.07 13.50 -24.83
N LYS A 127 3.21 14.35 -25.43
CA LYS A 127 1.93 13.91 -25.99
C LYS A 127 2.11 12.85 -27.08
N LYS A 128 3.04 13.05 -28.02
CA LYS A 128 3.30 12.06 -29.08
C LYS A 128 3.73 10.69 -28.55
N LYS A 129 4.40 10.65 -27.39
CA LYS A 129 4.92 9.42 -26.79
C LYS A 129 3.93 8.71 -25.87
N TYR A 130 3.15 9.46 -25.08
CA TYR A 130 2.38 8.88 -23.97
C TYR A 130 0.87 9.12 -24.03
N LEU A 131 0.36 9.89 -25.00
CA LEU A 131 -1.07 10.16 -25.11
C LEU A 131 -1.87 8.86 -25.29
N GLY A 132 -2.86 8.65 -24.41
CA GLY A 132 -3.73 7.48 -24.43
C GLY A 132 -3.09 6.21 -23.86
N ARG A 133 -1.91 6.29 -23.23
CA ARG A 133 -1.29 5.15 -22.55
C ARG A 133 -2.20 4.59 -21.47
N TYR A 134 -2.71 5.43 -20.57
CA TYR A 134 -3.72 5.08 -19.57
C TYR A 134 -5.02 5.82 -19.86
N GLY A 135 -6.14 5.17 -19.54
CA GLY A 135 -7.44 5.80 -19.57
C GLY A 135 -8.56 4.91 -20.09
N MET A 136 -9.78 5.42 -19.93
CA MET A 136 -10.99 4.77 -20.41
C MET A 136 -11.63 5.62 -21.51
N VAL A 137 -11.85 5.01 -22.67
CA VAL A 137 -12.49 5.66 -23.81
C VAL A 137 -13.94 5.20 -23.89
N ARG A 138 -14.86 6.15 -24.05
CA ARG A 138 -16.31 5.86 -24.16
C ARG A 138 -16.57 4.77 -25.20
N ASN A 139 -17.60 3.96 -24.96
CA ASN A 139 -18.03 2.89 -25.85
C ASN A 139 -17.01 1.76 -26.07
N ASN A 140 -16.06 1.58 -25.15
CA ASN A 140 -15.17 0.42 -25.10
C ASN A 140 -15.53 -0.48 -23.91
N TRP A 141 -15.32 -1.78 -24.05
CA TRP A 141 -15.38 -2.75 -22.96
C TRP A 141 -13.97 -3.15 -22.59
N TYR A 142 -13.65 -3.09 -21.30
CA TYR A 142 -12.36 -3.47 -20.76
C TYR A 142 -12.55 -4.71 -19.90
N GLU A 143 -11.96 -5.81 -20.34
CA GLU A 143 -11.88 -7.05 -19.58
C GLU A 143 -10.51 -7.09 -18.88
N LEU A 144 -10.54 -7.21 -17.56
CA LEU A 144 -9.34 -7.31 -16.73
C LEU A 144 -9.21 -8.75 -16.23
N GLN A 145 -8.08 -9.37 -16.51
CA GLN A 145 -7.74 -10.70 -16.01
C GLN A 145 -6.55 -10.61 -15.08
N VAL A 146 -6.72 -11.04 -13.83
CA VAL A 146 -5.61 -11.21 -12.89
C VAL A 146 -4.91 -12.53 -13.20
N ASN A 147 -3.64 -12.47 -13.58
CA ASN A 147 -2.85 -13.64 -13.94
C ASN A 147 -2.09 -14.19 -12.73
N SER A 148 -1.54 -13.31 -11.90
CA SER A 148 -0.78 -13.69 -10.70
C SER A 148 -0.69 -12.56 -9.69
N ILE A 149 -0.42 -12.93 -8.44
CA ILE A 149 -0.15 -12.05 -7.31
C ILE A 149 1.18 -12.50 -6.70
N SER A 150 2.15 -11.61 -6.57
CA SER A 150 3.50 -11.93 -6.09
C SER A 150 3.72 -11.64 -4.62
N ASN A 151 2.99 -10.67 -4.05
CA ASN A 151 3.00 -10.30 -2.64
C ASN A 151 1.65 -9.67 -2.26
N PRO A 152 1.32 -9.53 -0.97
CA PRO A 152 0.22 -8.68 -0.52
C PRO A 152 0.34 -7.26 -1.09
N GLY A 153 -0.80 -6.71 -1.49
CA GLY A 153 -0.93 -5.32 -1.94
C GLY A 153 -1.01 -4.37 -0.75
N SER A 154 -1.91 -3.40 -0.80
CA SER A 154 -2.12 -2.44 0.28
C SER A 154 -2.96 -3.06 1.42
N PRO A 155 -2.65 -2.77 2.70
CA PRO A 155 -3.44 -3.23 3.86
C PRO A 155 -4.78 -2.50 4.03
N ASP A 156 -4.98 -1.39 3.31
CA ASP A 156 -6.23 -0.64 3.24
C ASP A 156 -6.45 -0.14 1.81
N VAL A 157 -7.65 0.37 1.50
CA VAL A 157 -7.99 0.93 0.19
C VAL A 157 -6.97 2.01 -0.18
N PRO A 158 -6.13 1.79 -1.19
CA PRO A 158 -5.05 2.71 -1.50
C PRO A 158 -5.64 4.02 -2.07
N GLU A 159 -5.15 5.14 -1.58
CA GLU A 159 -5.48 6.44 -2.14
C GLU A 159 -4.90 6.57 -3.55
N VAL A 160 -5.73 7.04 -4.49
CA VAL A 160 -5.31 7.31 -5.86
C VAL A 160 -4.91 8.78 -5.96
N ASN A 161 -3.61 9.04 -6.10
CA ASN A 161 -3.10 10.41 -6.23
C ASN A 161 -3.06 10.83 -7.72
N PRO A 162 -3.82 11.85 -8.14
CA PRO A 162 -3.85 12.30 -9.54
C PRO A 162 -2.53 12.92 -10.00
N ASP A 163 -1.69 13.38 -9.07
CA ASP A 163 -0.40 14.01 -9.36
C ASP A 163 0.75 12.99 -9.43
N THR A 164 0.49 11.72 -9.09
CA THR A 164 1.47 10.64 -9.26
C THR A 164 1.29 9.93 -10.61
N PRO A 165 2.36 9.73 -11.39
CA PRO A 165 2.32 8.96 -12.62
C PRO A 165 1.78 7.54 -12.41
N ASP A 166 1.01 7.05 -13.38
CA ASP A 166 0.43 5.70 -13.37
C ASP A 166 1.48 4.59 -13.49
N ASP A 167 2.58 4.86 -14.21
CA ASP A 167 3.75 3.99 -14.28
C ASP A 167 4.61 4.17 -13.02
N GLU A 168 4.54 3.20 -12.12
CA GLU A 168 5.38 3.13 -10.92
C GLU A 168 6.25 1.87 -11.00
N GLY A 169 7.59 1.97 -10.97
CA GLY A 169 8.49 0.81 -11.19
C GLY A 169 8.21 -0.43 -10.32
N ASP A 170 8.81 -0.50 -9.13
CA ASP A 170 8.92 -1.74 -8.36
C ASP A 170 7.68 -2.09 -7.51
N LYS A 171 6.51 -1.52 -7.84
CA LYS A 171 5.30 -1.55 -7.01
C LYS A 171 4.20 -2.48 -7.51
N TYR A 172 4.47 -3.28 -8.55
CA TYR A 172 3.47 -4.19 -9.11
C TYR A 172 3.47 -5.55 -8.42
N TYR A 173 2.68 -5.68 -7.36
CA TYR A 173 2.41 -6.96 -6.70
C TYR A 173 1.32 -7.79 -7.38
N ILE A 174 0.68 -7.22 -8.42
CA ILE A 174 -0.36 -7.87 -9.23
C ILE A 174 0.02 -7.83 -10.70
N ASN A 175 -0.14 -8.96 -11.39
CA ASN A 175 -0.04 -9.03 -12.85
C ASN A 175 -1.45 -9.11 -13.44
N CYS A 176 -1.84 -8.08 -14.20
CA CYS A 176 -3.13 -8.03 -14.88
C CYS A 176 -2.94 -7.90 -16.39
N SER A 177 -3.75 -8.62 -17.15
CA SER A 177 -3.95 -8.36 -18.57
C SER A 177 -5.20 -7.53 -18.78
N VAL A 178 -5.10 -6.50 -19.62
CA VAL A 178 -6.25 -5.68 -20.05
C VAL A 178 -6.55 -6.03 -21.50
N ARG A 179 -7.75 -6.56 -21.74
CA ARG A 179 -8.27 -6.81 -23.08
C ARG A 179 -9.31 -5.77 -23.41
N ILE A 180 -9.07 -4.99 -24.47
CA ILE A 180 -10.05 -4.06 -25.02
C ILE A 180 -10.88 -4.84 -26.02
N LEU A 181 -12.14 -5.08 -25.69
CA LEU A 181 -13.04 -5.82 -26.57
C LEU A 181 -13.56 -4.90 -27.68
N SER A 182 -13.86 -5.51 -28.83
CA SER A 182 -14.47 -4.83 -29.97
C SER A 182 -15.71 -4.05 -29.56
N TRP A 183 -15.93 -2.91 -30.22
CA TRP A 183 -17.03 -2.01 -29.90
C TRP A 183 -18.38 -2.73 -29.81
N ALA A 184 -19.10 -2.48 -28.71
CA ALA A 184 -20.51 -2.78 -28.67
C ALA A 184 -21.23 -1.86 -29.67
N LYS A 185 -21.79 -2.42 -30.74
CA LYS A 185 -22.67 -1.66 -31.65
C LYS A 185 -23.94 -1.29 -30.89
N ARG A 186 -24.11 0.00 -30.58
CA ARG A 186 -25.36 0.55 -30.05
C ARG A 186 -26.08 1.28 -31.17
N VAL A 187 -27.26 0.79 -31.55
CA VAL A 187 -28.12 1.47 -32.52
C VAL A 187 -29.03 2.42 -31.76
N HIS A 188 -28.89 3.71 -32.00
CA HIS A 188 -29.78 4.74 -31.45
C HIS A 188 -30.63 5.26 -32.61
N GLY A 189 -31.95 5.04 -32.54
CA GLY A 189 -32.89 5.71 -33.44
C GLY A 189 -33.18 7.10 -32.90
N ILE A 190 -32.75 8.13 -33.62
CA ILE A 190 -33.14 9.52 -33.33
C ILE A 190 -34.31 9.82 -34.27
N ASP A 191 -35.47 10.10 -33.70
CA ASP A 191 -36.58 10.71 -34.44
C ASP A 191 -36.39 12.23 -34.43
N LEU A 192 -36.49 12.87 -35.60
CA LEU A 192 -36.17 14.29 -35.82
C LEU A 192 -37.42 15.16 -35.89
#